data_AF-A0A9E2U4D7-F1
#
_entry.id   AF-A0A9E2U4D7-F1
#
_cell.length_a   1.000
_cell.length_b   1.000
_cell.length_c   1.000
_cell.angle_alpha   90.00
_cell.angle_beta   90.00
_cell.angle_gamma   90.00
#
_symmetry.space_group_name_H-M   'P 1'
#
loop_
_entity.id
_entity.type
_entity.pdbx_description
1 polymer ?
#
loop_
_entity_poly.entity_id
_entity_poly.type
_entity_poly.pdbx_seq_one_letter_code
_entity_poly.pdbx_strand_id
1 'polypeptide(L)'
;MPGPFCPGRPLSARAAGYETFASPRRKRDGAWHRSCPRGTLWATDVRDLIERYNGAWNAQDLDAIASMHHPDVVFRNHTADEEAVGADAVRAHIGRIFENNPDLRFTTRSLRAGDGFAVCEWTARAHGVEWDGVDVFPVEDGLIRRKDVYSSSHRPRAPRD
;
A
#
# COMPACT_ATOMS: atom_id res chain seq x y z
N MET A 1 4.94 -6.41 -51.22
CA MET A 1 5.10 -4.95 -51.06
C MET A 1 5.76 -4.69 -49.72
N PRO A 2 7.08 -4.45 -49.70
CA PRO A 2 7.82 -4.12 -48.49
C PRO A 2 7.68 -2.62 -48.21
N GLY A 3 7.52 -2.25 -46.94
CA GLY A 3 7.74 -0.88 -46.49
C GLY A 3 8.86 -0.85 -45.45
N PRO A 4 10.11 -0.60 -45.84
CA PRO A 4 11.15 -0.23 -44.90
C PRO A 4 11.29 1.30 -44.94
N PHE A 5 10.97 1.97 -43.83
CA PHE A 5 11.32 3.38 -43.68
C PHE A 5 11.93 3.65 -42.30
N CYS A 6 13.23 3.40 -42.23
CA CYS A 6 14.18 4.20 -41.47
C CYS A 6 15.56 3.93 -42.10
N PRO A 7 16.28 4.96 -42.60
CA PRO A 7 17.32 5.53 -41.73
C PRO A 7 17.65 7.01 -42.00
N GLY A 8 18.01 7.75 -40.95
CA GLY A 8 18.44 9.15 -41.03
C GLY A 8 19.50 9.52 -39.99
N ARG A 9 20.73 9.01 -40.23
CA ARG A 9 22.08 9.48 -39.83
C ARG A 9 22.45 9.85 -38.36
N PRO A 10 23.73 9.63 -37.99
CA PRO A 10 24.24 9.79 -36.63
C PRO A 10 24.63 11.25 -36.34
N LEU A 11 24.28 11.74 -35.15
CA LEU A 11 24.90 12.94 -34.60
C LEU A 11 26.19 12.54 -33.88
N SER A 12 27.29 13.02 -34.43
CA SER A 12 28.64 12.90 -33.90
C SER A 12 28.76 13.47 -32.49
N ALA A 13 29.45 12.72 -31.63
CA ALA A 13 29.85 13.13 -30.30
C ALA A 13 30.69 14.42 -30.34
N ARG A 14 30.28 15.40 -29.52
CA ARG A 14 31.19 16.41 -28.96
C ARG A 14 31.19 16.23 -27.46
N ALA A 15 32.35 15.83 -26.93
CA ALA A 15 32.63 15.79 -25.51
C ALA A 15 32.60 17.21 -24.95
N ALA A 16 31.70 17.46 -24.01
CA ALA A 16 31.73 18.62 -23.13
C ALA A 16 32.13 18.12 -21.73
N GLY A 17 33.18 18.72 -21.20
CA GLY A 17 33.87 18.29 -19.99
C GLY A 17 32.97 18.20 -18.76
N TYR A 18 33.19 17.15 -17.99
CA TYR A 18 32.73 17.03 -16.61
C TYR A 18 33.63 17.91 -15.74
N GLU A 19 33.21 19.15 -15.50
CA GLU A 19 33.72 19.93 -14.37
C GLU A 19 33.09 19.38 -13.08
N THR A 20 33.94 18.75 -12.28
CA THR A 20 33.68 18.29 -10.93
C THR A 20 33.27 19.47 -10.03
N PHE A 21 31.97 19.61 -9.76
CA PHE A 21 31.49 20.42 -8.64
C PHE A 21 31.64 19.62 -7.34
N ALA A 22 32.76 19.84 -6.65
CA ALA A 22 32.95 19.38 -5.28
C ALA A 22 31.99 20.16 -4.35
N SER A 23 30.91 19.51 -3.92
CA SER A 23 30.02 20.06 -2.90
C SER A 23 30.69 19.98 -1.51
N PRO A 24 30.69 21.06 -0.71
CA PRO A 24 31.33 21.05 0.60
C PRO A 24 30.55 20.15 1.56
N ARG A 25 31.22 19.10 2.05
CA ARG A 25 30.71 18.23 3.13
C ARG A 25 30.54 19.07 4.40
N ARG A 26 29.32 19.51 4.68
CA ARG A 26 28.95 20.05 5.99
C ARG A 26 29.01 18.90 7.00
N LYS A 27 29.93 18.96 7.96
CA LYS A 27 29.90 18.07 9.13
C LYS A 27 28.56 18.26 9.84
N ARG A 28 27.74 17.20 9.88
CA ARG A 28 26.64 17.10 10.83
C ARG A 28 27.20 16.40 12.07
N ASP A 29 27.66 17.21 13.00
CA ASP A 29 27.84 16.80 14.38
C ASP A 29 26.46 16.57 15.02
N GLY A 30 26.33 15.51 15.82
CA GLY A 30 25.32 15.44 16.89
C GLY A 30 24.07 14.60 16.62
N ALA A 31 24.09 13.38 17.19
CA ALA A 31 22.98 12.67 17.83
C ALA A 31 21.63 12.52 17.07
N TRP A 32 21.43 11.36 16.45
CA TRP A 32 20.12 10.87 15.98
C TRP A 32 19.28 10.19 17.08
N HIS A 33 19.40 10.62 18.32
CA HIS A 33 18.51 10.17 19.39
C HIS A 33 17.64 11.33 19.85
N ARG A 34 16.57 11.59 19.09
CA ARG A 34 15.37 12.18 19.69
C ARG A 34 14.45 11.01 20.05
N SER A 35 14.58 10.56 21.29
CA SER A 35 13.52 9.80 21.95
C SER A 35 12.28 10.70 21.98
N CYS A 36 11.27 10.39 21.17
CA CYS A 36 9.94 10.93 21.43
C CYS A 36 9.48 10.39 22.78
N PRO A 37 9.02 11.24 23.71
CA PRO A 37 8.35 10.74 24.90
C PRO A 37 7.12 9.97 24.43
N ARG A 38 6.98 8.72 24.90
CA ARG A 38 5.74 7.95 24.75
C ARG A 38 4.66 8.71 25.52
N GLY A 39 3.93 9.55 24.79
CA GLY A 39 2.74 10.22 25.28
C GLY A 39 1.66 9.17 25.51
N THR A 40 1.64 8.61 26.71
CA THR A 40 0.54 7.79 27.19
C THR A 40 -0.67 8.70 27.36
N LEU A 41 -1.68 8.53 26.50
CA LEU A 41 -3.11 8.35 26.83
C LEU A 41 -3.91 8.39 25.50
N TRP A 42 -4.23 7.19 24.99
CA TRP A 42 -5.12 6.86 23.85
C TRP A 42 -4.60 6.89 22.40
N ALA A 43 -3.31 6.67 22.15
CA ALA A 43 -2.92 6.15 20.83
C ALA A 43 -3.40 4.69 20.74
N THR A 44 -4.35 4.39 19.85
CA THR A 44 -4.66 2.99 19.51
C THR A 44 -3.37 2.37 18.98
N ASP A 45 -2.96 1.22 19.53
CA ASP A 45 -1.82 0.51 18.97
C ASP A 45 -2.13 0.19 17.50
N VAL A 46 -1.32 0.75 16.59
CA VAL A 46 -1.51 0.60 15.15
C VAL A 46 -1.48 -0.88 14.76
N ARG A 47 -0.69 -1.71 15.45
CA ARG A 47 -0.71 -3.17 15.24
C ARG A 47 -2.11 -3.72 15.53
N ASP A 48 -2.65 -3.45 16.71
CA ASP A 48 -3.95 -3.97 17.13
C ASP A 48 -5.08 -3.46 16.24
N LEU A 49 -5.00 -2.20 15.79
CA LEU A 49 -5.92 -1.63 14.80
C LEU A 49 -5.93 -2.46 13.52
N ILE A 50 -4.75 -2.72 12.93
CA ILE A 50 -4.65 -3.46 11.68
C ILE A 50 -5.00 -4.95 11.84
N GLU A 51 -4.71 -5.56 12.98
CA GLU A 51 -5.13 -6.93 13.26
C GLU A 51 -6.66 -7.07 13.34
N ARG A 52 -7.35 -6.14 14.02
CA ARG A 52 -8.82 -6.07 14.01
C ARG A 52 -9.36 -5.78 12.62
N TYR A 53 -8.73 -4.88 11.88
CA TYR A 53 -9.11 -4.55 10.51
C TYR A 53 -9.01 -5.75 9.57
N ASN A 54 -7.93 -6.54 9.66
CA ASN A 54 -7.75 -7.77 8.90
C ASN A 54 -8.80 -8.84 9.29
N GLY A 55 -9.16 -8.91 10.57
CA GLY A 55 -10.26 -9.75 11.04
C GLY A 55 -11.60 -9.36 10.41
N ALA A 56 -11.92 -8.06 10.39
CA ALA A 56 -13.14 -7.54 9.80
C ALA A 56 -13.22 -7.79 8.28
N TRP A 57 -12.09 -7.65 7.55
CA TRP A 57 -12.00 -8.02 6.14
C TRP A 57 -12.29 -9.50 5.88
N ASN A 58 -11.77 -10.41 6.72
CA ASN A 58 -12.03 -11.85 6.59
C ASN A 58 -13.46 -12.24 6.98
N ALA A 59 -14.06 -11.51 7.93
CA ALA A 59 -15.47 -11.65 8.29
C ALA A 59 -16.41 -10.98 7.28
N GLN A 60 -15.88 -10.18 6.37
CA GLN A 60 -16.63 -9.28 5.48
C GLN A 60 -17.59 -8.35 6.24
N ASP A 61 -17.17 -7.92 7.43
CA ASP A 61 -17.93 -7.02 8.30
C ASP A 61 -17.69 -5.57 7.89
N LEU A 62 -18.59 -5.07 7.04
CA LEU A 62 -18.49 -3.72 6.48
C LEU A 62 -18.65 -2.62 7.54
N ASP A 63 -19.42 -2.87 8.59
CA ASP A 63 -19.61 -1.94 9.71
C ASP A 63 -18.34 -1.82 10.55
N ALA A 64 -17.74 -2.95 10.92
CA ALA A 64 -16.47 -2.95 11.63
C ALA A 64 -15.37 -2.27 10.81
N ILE A 65 -15.24 -2.58 9.51
CA ILE A 65 -14.28 -1.93 8.61
C ILE A 65 -14.47 -0.42 8.60
N ALA A 66 -15.69 0.05 8.35
CA ALA A 66 -15.99 1.48 8.25
C ALA A 66 -15.74 2.22 9.57
N SER A 67 -16.00 1.58 10.72
CA SER A 67 -15.75 2.17 12.04
C SER A 67 -14.28 2.49 12.33
N MET A 68 -13.34 1.89 11.57
CA MET A 68 -11.90 2.07 11.72
C MET A 68 -11.31 3.04 10.68
N HIS A 69 -12.14 3.59 9.79
CA HIS A 69 -11.70 4.54 8.76
C HIS A 69 -11.76 5.98 9.25
N HIS A 70 -10.77 6.77 8.84
CA HIS A 70 -10.83 8.21 8.95
C HIS A 70 -11.95 8.76 8.03
N PRO A 71 -12.66 9.86 8.37
CA PRO A 71 -13.69 10.45 7.49
C PRO A 71 -13.22 10.68 6.04
N ASP A 72 -11.97 11.10 5.89
CA ASP A 72 -11.30 11.33 4.60
C ASP A 72 -10.44 10.14 4.12
N VAL A 73 -10.78 8.90 4.50
CA VAL A 73 -10.01 7.71 4.12
C VAL A 73 -9.87 7.60 2.60
N VAL A 74 -8.72 7.14 2.12
CA VAL A 74 -8.53 6.76 0.71
C VAL A 74 -8.23 5.28 0.58
N PHE A 75 -8.99 4.59 -0.27
CA PHE A 75 -8.67 3.25 -0.72
C PHE A 75 -8.13 3.33 -2.14
N ARG A 76 -6.93 2.78 -2.39
CA ARG A 76 -6.32 2.74 -3.72
C ARG A 76 -5.77 1.34 -3.99
N ASN A 77 -6.28 0.69 -5.01
CA ASN A 77 -5.72 -0.55 -5.54
C ASN A 77 -4.88 -0.24 -6.76
N HIS A 78 -3.56 -0.19 -6.59
CA HIS A 78 -2.63 0.18 -7.65
C HIS A 78 -2.54 -0.86 -8.76
N THR A 79 -2.84 -2.13 -8.48
CA THR A 79 -2.84 -3.20 -9.49
C THR A 79 -4.08 -3.16 -10.37
N ALA A 80 -5.25 -2.82 -9.79
CA ALA A 80 -6.52 -2.78 -10.50
C ALA A 80 -6.87 -1.37 -11.04
N ASP A 81 -6.05 -0.36 -10.75
CA ASP A 81 -6.29 1.05 -11.07
C ASP A 81 -7.60 1.60 -10.44
N GLU A 82 -8.01 1.07 -9.29
CA GLU A 82 -9.25 1.47 -8.60
C GLU A 82 -8.96 2.45 -7.47
N GLU A 83 -9.78 3.50 -7.33
CA GLU A 83 -9.70 4.46 -6.22
C GLU A 83 -11.09 4.81 -5.66
N ALA A 84 -11.17 4.97 -4.34
CA ALA A 84 -12.30 5.56 -3.64
C ALA A 84 -11.81 6.50 -2.53
N VAL A 85 -12.46 7.66 -2.39
CA VAL A 85 -12.06 8.74 -1.46
C VAL A 85 -13.24 9.15 -0.58
N GLY A 86 -13.00 9.21 0.72
CA GLY A 86 -14.01 9.49 1.75
C GLY A 86 -14.70 8.23 2.27
N ALA A 87 -15.09 8.25 3.54
CA ALA A 87 -15.60 7.08 4.27
C ALA A 87 -16.79 6.40 3.57
N ASP A 88 -17.78 7.17 3.10
CA ASP A 88 -18.97 6.60 2.43
C ASP A 88 -18.61 5.94 1.10
N ALA A 89 -17.75 6.58 0.30
CA ALA A 89 -17.34 6.06 -0.99
C ALA A 89 -16.47 4.79 -0.83
N VAL A 90 -15.55 4.80 0.15
CA VAL A 90 -14.71 3.64 0.47
C VAL A 90 -15.57 2.49 0.99
N ARG A 91 -16.53 2.76 1.89
CA ARG A 91 -17.48 1.75 2.37
C ARG A 91 -18.27 1.13 1.21
N ALA A 92 -18.84 1.94 0.33
CA ALA A 92 -19.59 1.45 -0.83
C ALA A 92 -18.70 0.63 -1.79
N HIS A 93 -17.44 1.04 -1.98
CA HIS A 93 -16.48 0.31 -2.81
C HIS A 93 -16.14 -1.06 -2.21
N ILE A 94 -15.86 -1.13 -0.90
CA ILE A 94 -15.57 -2.40 -0.21
C ILE A 94 -16.79 -3.32 -0.24
N GLY A 95 -18.01 -2.79 -0.08
CA GLY A 95 -19.24 -3.57 -0.23
C GLY A 95 -19.32 -4.30 -1.57
N ARG A 96 -19.02 -3.60 -2.68
CA ARG A 96 -18.97 -4.21 -4.02
C ARG A 96 -17.88 -5.27 -4.16
N ILE A 97 -16.72 -5.09 -3.50
CA ILE A 97 -15.66 -6.12 -3.49
C ILE A 97 -16.19 -7.41 -2.84
N PHE A 98 -16.90 -7.31 -1.72
CA PHE A 98 -17.46 -8.47 -1.02
C PHE A 98 -18.58 -9.14 -1.80
N GLU A 99 -19.50 -8.37 -2.38
CA GLU A 99 -20.55 -8.89 -3.26
C GLU A 99 -19.97 -9.70 -4.43
N ASN A 100 -18.90 -9.21 -5.05
CA ASN A 100 -18.23 -9.88 -6.16
C ASN A 100 -17.34 -11.07 -5.73
N ASN A 101 -16.93 -11.12 -4.46
CA ASN A 101 -15.97 -12.10 -3.94
C ASN A 101 -16.40 -12.61 -2.54
N PRO A 102 -17.51 -13.36 -2.43
CA PRO A 102 -18.06 -13.80 -1.14
C PRO A 102 -17.15 -14.79 -0.39
N ASP A 103 -16.31 -15.53 -1.12
CA ASP A 103 -15.34 -16.48 -0.56
C ASP A 103 -13.95 -15.86 -0.33
N LEU A 104 -13.78 -14.55 -0.54
CA LEU A 104 -12.51 -13.84 -0.38
C LEU A 104 -11.99 -13.98 1.05
N ARG A 105 -10.79 -14.54 1.20
CA ARG A 105 -10.09 -14.64 2.49
C ARG A 105 -8.64 -14.19 2.33
N PHE A 106 -8.09 -13.64 3.41
CA PHE A 106 -6.73 -13.17 3.51
C PHE A 106 -6.00 -13.89 4.64
N THR A 107 -4.79 -14.36 4.36
CA THR A 107 -3.84 -14.83 5.38
C THR A 107 -2.70 -13.84 5.50
N THR A 108 -2.54 -13.26 6.69
CA THR A 108 -1.41 -12.37 7.01
C THR A 108 -0.12 -13.16 7.03
N ARG A 109 0.90 -12.68 6.31
CA ARG A 109 2.25 -13.27 6.30
C ARG A 109 3.23 -12.49 7.15
N SER A 110 3.11 -11.17 7.15
CA SER A 110 3.98 -10.25 7.89
C SER A 110 3.20 -8.97 8.17
N LEU A 111 3.24 -8.50 9.41
CA LEU A 111 2.70 -7.20 9.81
C LEU A 111 3.79 -6.43 10.53
N ARG A 112 4.14 -5.25 9.99
CA ARG A 112 5.07 -4.30 10.60
C ARG A 112 4.30 -3.01 10.88
N ALA A 113 4.32 -2.56 12.13
CA ALA A 113 3.67 -1.34 12.57
C ALA A 113 4.71 -0.42 13.21
N GLY A 114 4.52 0.88 13.04
CA GLY A 114 5.24 1.94 13.73
C GLY A 114 4.29 3.07 14.08
N ASP A 115 4.84 4.18 14.56
CA ASP A 115 4.04 5.33 14.97
C ASP A 115 3.30 5.92 13.76
N GLY A 116 1.98 5.75 13.73
CA GLY A 116 1.12 6.28 12.66
C GLY A 116 1.18 5.54 11.33
N PHE A 117 1.76 4.33 11.26
CA PHE A 117 1.70 3.54 10.04
C PHE A 117 1.81 2.02 10.25
N ALA A 118 1.33 1.26 9.26
CA ALA A 118 1.61 -0.17 9.13
C ALA A 118 1.82 -0.61 7.69
N VAL A 119 2.51 -1.73 7.53
CA VAL A 119 2.66 -2.48 6.29
C VAL A 119 2.30 -3.94 6.56
N CYS A 120 1.37 -4.47 5.78
CA CYS A 120 0.84 -5.83 5.92
C CYS A 120 1.05 -6.60 4.63
N GLU A 121 1.89 -7.63 4.66
CA GLU A 121 2.01 -8.60 3.57
C GLU A 121 0.99 -9.72 3.77
N TRP A 122 0.28 -10.09 2.71
CA TRP A 122 -0.78 -11.08 2.76
C TRP A 122 -0.80 -11.98 1.53
N THR A 123 -1.46 -13.14 1.66
CA THR A 123 -1.94 -13.95 0.55
C THR A 123 -3.46 -13.93 0.59
N ALA A 124 -4.09 -13.60 -0.53
CA ALA A 124 -5.53 -13.64 -0.70
C ALA A 124 -5.94 -14.89 -1.48
N ARG A 125 -7.14 -15.40 -1.19
CA ARG A 125 -7.78 -16.48 -1.93
C ARG A 125 -9.23 -16.11 -2.22
N ALA A 126 -9.65 -16.25 -3.46
CA ALA A 126 -11.06 -16.17 -3.89
C ALA A 126 -11.23 -16.98 -5.17
N HIS A 127 -12.42 -17.53 -5.42
CA HIS A 127 -12.75 -18.28 -6.65
C HIS A 127 -11.73 -19.38 -7.01
N GLY A 128 -11.14 -20.02 -5.99
CA GLY A 128 -10.14 -21.08 -6.17
C GLY A 128 -8.74 -20.62 -6.60
N VAL A 129 -8.49 -19.32 -6.74
CA VAL A 129 -7.16 -18.76 -7.04
C VAL A 129 -6.54 -18.09 -5.82
N GLU A 130 -5.21 -18.11 -5.73
CA GLU A 130 -4.44 -17.38 -4.72
C GLU A 130 -3.55 -16.32 -5.35
N TRP A 131 -3.38 -15.18 -4.71
CA TRP A 131 -2.41 -14.18 -5.11
C TRP A 131 -1.85 -13.45 -3.89
N ASP A 132 -0.72 -12.78 -4.08
CA ASP A 132 -0.01 -12.11 -3.02
C ASP A 132 -0.20 -10.60 -3.10
N GLY A 133 -0.08 -9.95 -1.95
CA GLY A 133 -0.10 -8.50 -1.92
C GLY A 133 0.47 -7.92 -0.65
N VAL A 134 0.54 -6.59 -0.68
CA VAL A 134 0.98 -5.74 0.41
C VAL A 134 0.00 -4.58 0.52
N ASP A 135 -0.47 -4.35 1.74
CA ASP A 135 -1.23 -3.15 2.09
C ASP A 135 -0.32 -2.20 2.88
N VAL A 136 -0.37 -0.92 2.54
CA VAL A 136 0.28 0.17 3.29
C VAL A 136 -0.80 1.04 3.92
N PHE A 137 -0.67 1.27 5.23
CA PHE A 137 -1.66 1.95 6.06
C PHE A 137 -1.05 3.14 6.79
N PRO A 138 -1.06 4.35 6.20
CA PRO A 138 -1.01 5.58 6.97
C PRO A 138 -2.19 5.66 7.95
N VAL A 139 -1.90 5.95 9.21
CA VAL A 139 -2.87 6.05 10.31
C VAL A 139 -2.77 7.45 10.93
N GLU A 140 -3.92 8.07 11.15
CA GLU A 140 -4.07 9.41 11.71
C GLU A 140 -5.16 9.35 12.78
N ASP A 141 -4.91 9.91 13.96
CA ASP A 141 -5.85 9.91 15.10
C ASP A 141 -6.40 8.53 15.48
N GLY A 142 -5.59 7.48 15.30
CA GLY A 142 -5.98 6.09 15.57
C GLY A 142 -6.94 5.49 14.54
N LEU A 143 -7.16 6.17 13.41
CA LEU A 143 -8.00 5.75 12.29
C LEU A 143 -7.17 5.57 11.02
N ILE A 144 -7.59 4.64 10.17
CA ILE A 144 -6.91 4.37 8.91
C ILE A 144 -7.20 5.54 7.95
N ARG A 145 -6.14 6.31 7.62
CA ARG A 145 -6.22 7.44 6.68
C ARG A 145 -6.12 6.98 5.24
N ARG A 146 -5.34 5.92 4.97
CA ARG A 146 -5.29 5.31 3.64
C ARG A 146 -5.12 3.79 3.73
N LYS A 147 -5.60 3.10 2.70
CA LYS A 147 -5.29 1.72 2.36
C LYS A 147 -4.79 1.68 0.92
N ASP A 148 -3.47 1.64 0.77
CA ASP A 148 -2.81 1.48 -0.53
C ASP A 148 -2.48 0.00 -0.75
N VAL A 149 -3.09 -0.61 -1.76
CA VAL A 149 -2.99 -2.03 -2.07
C VAL A 149 -2.12 -2.24 -3.30
N TYR A 150 -1.09 -3.08 -3.16
CA TYR A 150 -0.23 -3.55 -4.24
C TYR A 150 -0.29 -5.06 -4.28
N SER A 151 -0.65 -5.65 -5.43
CA SER A 151 -0.84 -7.10 -5.49
C SER A 151 -0.40 -7.73 -6.82
N SER A 152 -0.15 -9.02 -6.76
CA SER A 152 0.11 -9.87 -7.91
C SER A 152 -1.18 -10.46 -8.50
N SER A 153 -2.35 -9.85 -8.30
CA SER A 153 -3.63 -10.39 -8.81
C SER A 153 -3.64 -10.62 -10.33
N HIS A 154 -2.86 -9.83 -11.08
CA HIS A 154 -2.63 -10.01 -12.52
C HIS A 154 -1.82 -11.28 -12.88
N ARG A 155 -1.15 -11.90 -11.91
CA ARG A 155 -0.42 -13.17 -12.01
C ARG A 155 -0.65 -14.01 -10.73
N PRO A 156 -1.83 -14.64 -10.59
CA PRO A 156 -2.12 -15.52 -9.46
C PRO A 156 -1.09 -16.64 -9.35
N ARG A 157 -0.93 -17.19 -8.14
CA ARG A 157 -0.10 -18.36 -7.88
C ARG A 157 -0.56 -19.53 -8.71
N ALA A 158 0.40 -20.33 -9.16
CA ALA A 158 0.10 -21.64 -9.73
C ALA A 158 -0.61 -22.50 -8.66
N PRO A 159 -1.56 -23.36 -9.06
CA PRO A 159 -2.09 -24.39 -8.18
C PRO A 159 -0.95 -25.18 -7.54
N ARG A 160 -1.07 -25.49 -6.25
CA ARG A 160 -0.14 -26.42 -5.60
C ARG A 160 -0.59 -27.84 -5.97
N ASP A 161 0.31 -28.61 -6.59
CA ASP A 161 0.13 -30.03 -6.90
C ASP A 161 -0.05 -30.90 -5.64
#